data_AF-A0A359MXV8-F1
#
_entry.id   AF-A0A359MXV8-F1
#
_cell.length_a   1.000
_cell.length_b   1.000
_cell.length_c   1.000
_cell.angle_alpha   90.00
_cell.angle_beta   90.00
_cell.angle_gamma   90.00
#
_symmetry.space_group_name_H-M   'P 1'
#
loop_
_entity.id
_entity.type
_entity.pdbx_description
1 polymer ?
#
loop_
_entity_poly.entity_id
_entity_poly.type
_entity_poly.pdbx_seq_one_letter_code
_entity_poly.pdbx_strand_id
1 'polypeptide(L)'
;MKRYFALSVLGLATLGASCASTTGPTTVTTDDNSAEDIYFEEDSIAVEAADVYGKDLEIVTRYPDSIRSYYSSNEYETDVTYQTTASTEDVRTYYNDAMAAAGWENSEEATDYMEYLKGDEDNPEIFTVYFTSYDDQGIVEYELVYEPALTDEQLQALEEEDFEF
;
A
#
# COMPACT_ATOMS: atom_id res chain seq x y z
N MET A 1 -24.09 10.63 -18.77
CA MET A 1 -24.63 11.58 -17.77
C MET A 1 -23.61 12.71 -17.57
N LYS A 2 -24.02 13.98 -17.52
CA LYS A 2 -23.09 15.11 -17.28
C LYS A 2 -22.94 15.34 -15.78
N ARG A 3 -21.71 15.32 -15.26
CA ARG A 3 -21.41 15.75 -13.88
C ARG A 3 -20.58 17.04 -13.93
N TYR A 4 -21.04 18.02 -13.16
CA TYR A 4 -20.46 19.35 -13.05
C TYR A 4 -19.41 19.35 -11.94
N PHE A 5 -18.20 19.83 -12.23
CA PHE A 5 -17.18 20.14 -11.23
C PHE A 5 -17.58 21.41 -10.46
N ALA A 6 -17.79 21.27 -9.16
CA ALA A 6 -17.98 22.41 -8.25
C ALA A 6 -16.69 22.61 -7.45
N LEU A 7 -15.93 23.62 -7.86
CA LEU A 7 -14.82 24.22 -7.12
C LEU A 7 -15.40 25.07 -5.99
N SER A 8 -14.93 24.93 -4.74
CA SER A 8 -15.23 25.88 -3.66
C SER A 8 -14.13 25.97 -2.59
N VAL A 9 -13.25 26.95 -2.80
CA VAL A 9 -12.85 28.04 -1.88
C VAL A 9 -12.77 27.78 -0.36
N LEU A 10 -11.54 27.95 0.14
CA LEU A 10 -11.09 28.69 1.35
C LEU A 10 -12.12 29.01 2.47
N GLY A 11 -11.75 28.62 3.70
CA GLY A 11 -12.17 29.28 4.94
C GLY A 11 -11.26 28.80 6.08
N LEU A 12 -10.24 29.57 6.47
CA LEU A 12 -10.23 30.59 7.54
C LEU A 12 -10.23 30.00 8.97
N ALA A 13 -9.16 30.33 9.70
CA ALA A 13 -8.75 29.88 11.02
C ALA A 13 -9.73 30.20 12.17
N THR A 14 -9.68 29.37 13.21
CA THR A 14 -10.06 29.75 14.59
C THR A 14 -9.09 29.17 15.62
N LEU A 15 -8.44 30.09 16.35
CA LEU A 15 -7.79 29.84 17.64
C LEU A 15 -8.89 29.54 18.68
N GLY A 16 -8.71 28.47 19.46
CA GLY A 16 -9.60 28.09 20.55
C GLY A 16 -8.80 27.63 21.77
N ALA A 17 -9.11 28.23 22.92
CA ALA A 17 -8.31 28.24 24.13
C ALA A 17 -8.35 26.93 24.95
N SER A 18 -7.32 26.84 25.79
CA SER A 18 -7.10 25.95 26.93
C SER A 18 -8.32 25.72 27.84
N CYS A 19 -8.49 24.47 28.30
CA CYS A 19 -9.01 24.17 29.62
C CYS A 19 -8.18 23.04 30.25
N ALA A 20 -7.36 23.42 31.23
CA ALA A 20 -6.77 22.48 32.17
C ALA A 20 -7.87 22.01 33.13
N SER A 21 -8.03 20.70 33.26
CA SER A 21 -8.83 20.07 34.32
C SER A 21 -7.90 19.35 35.29
N THR A 22 -7.80 19.91 36.49
CA THR A 22 -7.16 19.33 37.67
C THR A 22 -8.20 18.63 38.51
N THR A 23 -8.02 17.33 38.79
CA THR A 23 -8.47 16.54 39.98
C THR A 23 -8.26 15.07 39.64
N GLY A 24 -7.60 14.19 40.39
CA GLY A 24 -6.87 14.15 41.66
C GLY A 24 -6.23 12.74 41.76
N PRO A 25 -5.35 12.43 42.73
CA PRO A 25 -4.74 11.11 42.81
C PRO A 25 -5.73 10.10 43.39
N THR A 26 -6.32 9.27 42.54
CA THR A 26 -6.97 8.02 42.98
C THR A 26 -5.86 7.00 43.20
N THR A 27 -5.48 6.76 44.45
CA THR A 27 -4.72 5.56 44.86
C THR A 27 -5.59 4.34 44.61
N VAL A 28 -5.39 3.71 43.44
CA VAL A 28 -5.86 2.36 43.15
C VAL A 28 -4.93 1.39 43.86
N THR A 29 -5.52 0.56 44.72
CA THR A 29 -4.88 -0.57 45.37
C THR A 29 -4.38 -1.52 44.28
N THR A 30 -3.06 -1.71 44.21
CA THR A 30 -2.41 -2.68 43.33
C THR A 30 -2.72 -4.08 43.85
N ASP A 31 -3.74 -4.70 43.27
CA ASP A 31 -3.86 -6.16 43.31
C ASP A 31 -2.69 -6.76 42.53
N ASP A 32 -2.05 -7.71 43.19
CA ASP A 32 -0.91 -8.53 42.78
C ASP A 32 -1.32 -9.45 41.61
N ASN A 33 -1.64 -8.84 40.47
CA ASN A 33 -1.64 -9.50 39.18
C ASN A 33 -0.28 -9.23 38.57
N SER A 34 0.61 -10.21 38.72
CA SER A 34 1.88 -10.30 38.00
C SER A 34 1.60 -10.07 36.51
N ALA A 35 1.79 -8.84 36.06
CA ALA A 35 1.83 -8.49 34.65
C ALA A 35 3.06 -9.22 34.10
N GLU A 36 2.84 -10.37 33.48
CA GLU A 36 3.84 -10.92 32.59
C GLU A 36 4.04 -9.86 31.51
N ASP A 37 5.21 -9.21 31.52
CA ASP A 37 5.64 -8.33 30.44
C ASP A 37 5.65 -9.19 29.17
N ILE A 38 4.60 -9.06 28.37
CA ILE A 38 4.55 -9.65 27.03
C ILE A 38 5.50 -8.80 26.19
N TYR A 39 6.75 -9.25 26.11
CA TYR A 39 7.74 -8.70 25.21
C TYR A 39 7.36 -9.14 23.78
N PHE A 40 6.82 -8.21 23.01
CA PHE A 40 6.69 -8.40 21.57
C PHE A 40 8.06 -8.12 20.97
N GLU A 41 8.71 -9.16 20.43
CA GLU A 41 9.91 -8.95 19.63
C GLU A 41 9.51 -8.16 18.38
N GLU A 42 10.15 -7.01 18.17
CA GLU A 42 9.98 -6.23 16.95
C GLU A 42 10.47 -7.07 15.76
N ASP A 43 9.64 -7.18 14.73
CA ASP A 43 9.88 -8.05 13.60
C ASP A 43 11.02 -7.45 12.74
N SER A 44 12.23 -8.00 12.87
CA SER A 44 13.37 -7.57 12.09
C SER A 44 13.48 -8.39 10.80
N ILE A 45 13.32 -7.75 9.64
CA ILE A 45 13.65 -8.36 8.35
C ILE A 45 15.13 -8.27 8.00
N ALA A 46 15.62 -9.23 7.21
CA ALA A 46 16.94 -9.14 6.61
C ALA A 46 16.89 -8.22 5.37
N VAL A 47 17.80 -7.24 5.30
CA VAL A 47 18.00 -6.43 4.09
C VAL A 47 18.61 -7.30 2.99
N GLU A 48 17.92 -7.40 1.85
CA GLU A 48 18.48 -8.06 0.68
C GLU A 48 19.66 -7.27 0.13
N ALA A 49 20.78 -7.95 -0.11
CA ALA A 49 22.01 -7.30 -0.60
C ALA A 49 22.10 -7.26 -2.14
N ALA A 50 21.25 -8.02 -2.83
CA ALA A 50 21.20 -8.11 -4.28
C ALA A 50 19.82 -8.60 -4.73
N ASP A 51 19.44 -8.30 -5.97
CA ASP A 51 18.17 -8.73 -6.54
C ASP A 51 18.02 -10.26 -6.52
N VAL A 52 16.86 -10.74 -6.07
CA VAL A 52 16.46 -12.13 -6.28
C VAL A 52 16.10 -12.40 -7.76
N TYR A 53 16.04 -13.68 -8.13
CA TYR A 53 15.64 -14.08 -9.49
C TYR A 53 14.24 -13.56 -9.83
N GLY A 54 14.05 -13.07 -11.05
CA GLY A 54 12.78 -12.53 -11.53
C GLY A 54 12.99 -11.41 -12.54
N LYS A 55 11.92 -10.67 -12.83
CA LYS A 55 11.95 -9.47 -13.67
C LYS A 55 11.12 -8.36 -13.04
N ASP A 56 11.41 -7.13 -13.44
CA ASP A 56 10.56 -5.98 -13.06
C ASP A 56 9.27 -6.01 -13.89
N LEU A 57 8.23 -5.31 -13.41
CA LEU A 57 7.02 -5.08 -14.19
C LEU A 57 7.32 -4.16 -15.38
N GLU A 58 6.79 -4.49 -16.55
CA GLU A 58 7.05 -3.70 -17.77
C GLU A 58 6.24 -2.39 -17.82
N ILE A 59 5.15 -2.32 -17.05
CA ILE A 59 4.21 -1.19 -17.04
C ILE A 59 4.73 0.02 -16.27
N VAL A 60 5.66 -0.19 -15.33
CA VAL A 60 6.23 0.88 -14.51
C VAL A 60 7.65 0.52 -14.10
N THR A 61 8.53 1.52 -14.06
CA THR A 61 9.89 1.33 -13.55
C THR A 61 9.87 1.23 -12.03
N ARG A 62 10.69 0.34 -11.46
CA ARG A 62 10.87 0.26 -10.01
C ARG A 62 11.45 1.57 -9.44
N TYR A 63 11.18 1.84 -8.17
CA TYR A 63 11.78 2.98 -7.47
C TYR A 63 13.32 2.88 -7.51
N PRO A 64 14.05 4.00 -7.71
CA PRO A 64 15.50 3.99 -7.81
C PRO A 64 16.19 3.32 -6.60
N ASP A 65 17.27 2.59 -6.88
CA ASP A 65 18.09 1.89 -5.88
C ASP A 65 17.34 0.81 -5.07
N SER A 66 16.09 0.50 -5.39
CA SER A 66 15.37 -0.63 -4.82
C SER A 66 15.96 -1.98 -5.23
N ILE A 67 15.93 -2.93 -4.30
CA ILE A 67 16.40 -4.30 -4.47
C ILE A 67 15.20 -5.23 -4.46
N ARG A 68 15.06 -6.07 -5.48
CA ARG A 68 13.97 -7.05 -5.57
C ARG A 68 14.16 -8.15 -4.52
N SER A 69 13.18 -8.34 -3.65
CA SER A 69 13.14 -9.39 -2.63
C SER A 69 12.24 -10.57 -3.02
N TYR A 70 11.26 -10.35 -3.92
CA TYR A 70 10.33 -11.40 -4.36
C TYR A 70 9.85 -11.20 -5.80
N TYR A 71 9.48 -12.30 -6.46
CA TYR A 71 8.86 -12.32 -7.78
C TYR A 71 7.97 -13.55 -7.92
N SER A 72 6.72 -13.33 -8.31
CA SER A 72 5.75 -14.37 -8.70
C SER A 72 4.93 -13.91 -9.90
N SER A 73 4.51 -14.84 -10.74
CA SER A 73 3.69 -14.52 -11.91
C SER A 73 2.92 -15.74 -12.36
N ASN A 74 1.63 -15.54 -12.61
CA ASN A 74 0.74 -16.49 -13.25
C ASN A 74 0.01 -15.80 -14.43
N GLU A 75 -1.06 -16.38 -14.95
CA GLU A 75 -1.79 -15.81 -16.10
C GLU A 75 -2.72 -14.64 -15.76
N TYR A 76 -3.07 -14.48 -14.49
CA TYR A 76 -4.01 -13.50 -13.96
C TYR A 76 -3.34 -12.41 -13.12
N GLU A 77 -2.10 -12.63 -12.68
CA GLU A 77 -1.46 -11.75 -11.71
C GLU A 77 0.07 -11.82 -11.81
N THR A 78 0.74 -10.71 -11.52
CA THR A 78 2.19 -10.66 -11.31
C THR A 78 2.53 -9.81 -10.09
N ASP A 79 3.30 -10.40 -9.18
CA ASP A 79 3.71 -9.80 -7.92
C ASP A 79 5.21 -9.58 -7.92
N VAL A 80 5.62 -8.36 -7.56
CA VAL A 80 7.04 -8.05 -7.39
C VAL A 80 7.26 -7.21 -6.16
N THR A 81 7.99 -7.75 -5.19
CA THR A 81 8.33 -7.05 -3.95
C THR A 81 9.75 -6.52 -4.01
N TYR A 82 9.94 -5.32 -3.48
CA TYR A 82 11.22 -4.66 -3.39
C TYR A 82 11.45 -4.05 -2.02
N GLN A 83 12.72 -3.91 -1.65
CA GLN A 83 13.18 -3.20 -0.48
C GLN A 83 13.94 -1.94 -0.87
N THR A 84 13.77 -0.87 -0.10
CA THR A 84 14.49 0.39 -0.27
C THR A 84 14.73 1.06 1.08
N THR A 85 15.74 1.92 1.16
CA THR A 85 15.99 2.80 2.33
C THR A 85 15.32 4.16 2.18
N ALA A 86 14.54 4.37 1.11
CA ALA A 86 13.72 5.57 0.94
C ALA A 86 12.54 5.56 1.93
N SER A 87 11.92 6.73 2.12
CA SER A 87 10.70 6.81 2.93
C SER A 87 9.49 6.31 2.14
N THR A 88 8.45 5.85 2.85
CA THR A 88 7.18 5.44 2.23
C THR A 88 6.58 6.56 1.37
N GLU A 89 6.70 7.82 1.82
CA GLU A 89 6.19 8.98 1.10
C GLU A 89 6.93 9.25 -0.22
N ASP A 90 8.24 9.03 -0.26
CA ASP A 90 9.02 9.19 -1.48
C ASP A 90 8.64 8.13 -2.52
N VAL A 91 8.46 6.87 -2.08
CA VAL A 91 8.03 5.77 -2.95
C VAL A 91 6.60 6.00 -3.44
N ARG A 92 5.71 6.44 -2.55
CA ARG A 92 4.33 6.83 -2.85
C ARG A 92 4.26 7.92 -3.91
N THR A 93 4.97 9.02 -3.69
CA THR A 93 5.03 10.15 -4.64
C THR A 93 5.56 9.70 -6.00
N TYR A 94 6.61 8.88 -6.01
CA TYR A 94 7.19 8.33 -7.24
C TYR A 94 6.16 7.55 -8.07
N TYR A 95 5.43 6.61 -7.47
CA TYR A 95 4.44 5.83 -8.19
C TYR A 95 3.22 6.66 -8.59
N ASN A 96 2.76 7.60 -7.77
CA ASN A 96 1.71 8.54 -8.17
C ASN A 96 2.08 9.30 -9.45
N ASP A 97 3.29 9.86 -9.51
CA ASP A 97 3.76 10.59 -10.67
C ASP A 97 3.95 9.67 -11.90
N ALA A 98 4.57 8.50 -11.70
CA ALA A 98 4.85 7.54 -12.78
C ALA A 98 3.57 6.97 -13.40
N MET A 99 2.62 6.56 -12.56
CA MET A 99 1.34 5.98 -12.99
C MET A 99 0.46 7.01 -13.67
N ALA A 100 0.35 8.22 -13.12
CA ALA A 100 -0.36 9.33 -13.76
C ALA A 100 0.25 9.69 -15.13
N ALA A 101 1.59 9.72 -15.23
CA ALA A 101 2.27 9.97 -16.51
C ALA A 101 2.04 8.84 -17.55
N ALA A 102 1.83 7.61 -17.09
CA ALA A 102 1.48 6.45 -17.93
C ALA A 102 -0.03 6.35 -18.24
N GLY A 103 -0.83 7.33 -17.79
CA GLY A 103 -2.25 7.44 -18.07
C GLY A 103 -3.13 6.49 -17.25
N TRP A 104 -2.67 6.09 -16.06
CA TRP A 104 -3.47 5.37 -15.08
C TRP A 104 -4.22 6.34 -14.18
N GLU A 105 -5.38 5.93 -13.68
CA GLU A 105 -6.20 6.69 -12.74
C GLU A 105 -6.08 6.08 -11.35
N ASN A 106 -5.77 6.90 -10.34
CA ASN A 106 -5.77 6.44 -8.94
C ASN A 106 -7.24 6.24 -8.50
N SER A 107 -7.62 4.99 -8.22
CA SER A 107 -8.96 4.61 -7.76
C SER A 107 -9.09 4.72 -6.25
N GLU A 108 -8.03 4.34 -5.54
CA GLU A 108 -8.01 4.34 -4.08
C GLU A 108 -6.61 4.66 -3.53
N GLU A 109 -6.60 5.31 -2.37
CA GLU A 109 -5.39 5.62 -1.64
C GLU A 109 -5.63 5.49 -0.13
N ALA A 110 -4.83 4.64 0.52
CA ALA A 110 -4.79 4.45 1.96
C ALA A 110 -3.35 4.59 2.49
N THR A 111 -3.16 4.49 3.81
CA THR A 111 -1.83 4.62 4.44
C THR A 111 -0.85 3.55 3.96
N ASP A 112 -1.34 2.33 3.75
CA ASP A 112 -0.58 1.12 3.48
C ASP A 112 -0.72 0.62 2.04
N TYR A 113 -1.55 1.24 1.19
CA TYR A 113 -1.57 0.94 -0.24
C TYR A 113 -2.04 2.10 -1.14
N MET A 114 -1.84 1.93 -2.44
CA MET A 114 -2.44 2.71 -3.52
C MET A 114 -2.92 1.77 -4.62
N GLU A 115 -4.09 2.05 -5.20
CA GLU A 115 -4.65 1.30 -6.33
C GLU A 115 -4.83 2.22 -7.55
N TYR A 116 -4.54 1.68 -8.73
CA TYR A 116 -4.71 2.36 -10.00
C TYR A 116 -5.44 1.47 -11.00
N LEU A 117 -6.33 2.10 -11.78
CA LEU A 117 -7.11 1.44 -12.81
C LEU A 117 -6.79 2.01 -14.19
N LYS A 118 -6.91 1.16 -15.20
CA LYS A 118 -6.81 1.55 -16.62
C LYS A 118 -7.65 0.62 -17.49
N GLY A 119 -8.30 1.16 -18.52
CA GLY A 119 -9.05 0.34 -19.49
C GLY A 119 -10.57 0.44 -19.31
N ASP A 120 -11.25 -0.70 -19.47
CA ASP A 120 -12.71 -0.81 -19.41
C ASP A 120 -13.21 -0.75 -17.94
N GLU A 121 -14.37 -0.15 -17.69
CA GLU A 121 -14.95 -0.06 -16.34
C GLU A 121 -15.44 -1.43 -15.85
N ASP A 122 -15.88 -2.30 -16.76
CA ASP A 122 -16.38 -3.64 -16.44
C ASP A 122 -15.26 -4.68 -16.32
N ASN A 123 -14.06 -4.37 -16.83
CA ASN A 123 -12.89 -5.24 -16.84
C ASN A 123 -11.59 -4.41 -16.94
N PRO A 124 -11.24 -3.66 -15.87
CA PRO A 124 -10.05 -2.82 -15.88
C PRO A 124 -8.79 -3.67 -15.71
N GLU A 125 -7.66 -3.14 -16.17
CA GLU A 125 -6.35 -3.49 -15.62
C GLU A 125 -6.22 -2.85 -14.23
N ILE A 126 -5.71 -3.61 -13.26
CA ILE A 126 -5.52 -3.17 -11.88
C ILE A 126 -4.02 -3.18 -11.56
N PHE A 127 -3.56 -2.12 -10.93
CA PHE A 127 -2.21 -2.03 -10.39
C PHE A 127 -2.25 -1.55 -8.95
N THR A 128 -1.68 -2.33 -8.05
CA THR A 128 -1.69 -2.04 -6.61
C THR A 128 -0.28 -1.96 -6.07
N VAL A 129 -0.02 -0.95 -5.24
CA VAL A 129 1.24 -0.76 -4.51
C VAL A 129 0.95 -0.93 -3.03
N TYR A 130 1.43 -1.99 -2.40
CA TYR A 130 1.37 -2.19 -0.95
C TYR A 130 2.66 -1.71 -0.28
N PHE A 131 2.56 -1.20 0.95
CA PHE A 131 3.67 -0.67 1.73
C PHE A 131 3.76 -1.33 3.11
N THR A 132 4.96 -1.78 3.47
CA THR A 132 5.32 -2.19 4.83
C THR A 132 6.57 -1.43 5.26
N SER A 133 6.50 -0.69 6.37
CA SER A 133 7.65 0.04 6.92
C SER A 133 8.26 -0.67 8.12
N TYR A 134 9.59 -0.73 8.14
CA TYR A 134 10.40 -1.23 9.25
C TYR A 134 11.20 -0.05 9.81
N ASP A 135 10.51 0.79 10.59
CA ASP A 135 11.00 2.10 11.01
C ASP A 135 12.33 2.03 11.77
N ASP A 136 12.51 1.01 12.63
CA ASP A 136 13.75 0.80 13.40
C ASP A 136 14.97 0.47 12.53
N GLN A 137 14.73 -0.04 11.32
CA GLN A 137 15.77 -0.36 10.35
C GLN A 137 15.92 0.69 9.25
N GLY A 138 14.97 1.63 9.16
CA GLY A 138 14.92 2.60 8.07
C GLY A 138 14.72 1.94 6.70
N ILE A 139 13.95 0.86 6.65
CA ILE A 139 13.64 0.11 5.43
C ILE A 139 12.15 0.24 5.14
N VAL A 140 11.83 0.39 3.86
CA VAL A 140 10.49 0.18 3.33
C VAL A 140 10.53 -1.01 2.40
N GLU A 141 9.65 -1.96 2.64
CA GLU A 141 9.29 -3.00 1.68
C GLU A 141 8.01 -2.57 0.98
N TYR A 142 7.98 -2.66 -0.34
CA TYR A 142 6.78 -2.41 -1.12
C TYR A 142 6.57 -3.50 -2.16
N GLU A 143 5.31 -3.85 -2.37
CA GLU A 143 4.89 -4.88 -3.31
C GLU A 143 4.08 -4.24 -4.44
N LEU A 144 4.43 -4.57 -5.67
CA LEU A 144 3.69 -4.20 -6.86
C LEU A 144 2.91 -5.41 -7.33
N VAL A 145 1.60 -5.31 -7.35
CA VAL A 145 0.68 -6.32 -7.89
C VAL A 145 0.06 -5.78 -9.17
N TYR A 146 0.13 -6.56 -10.24
CA TYR A 146 -0.49 -6.24 -11.52
C TYR A 146 -1.43 -7.34 -11.97
N GLU A 147 -2.69 -6.97 -12.18
CA GLU A 147 -3.75 -7.82 -12.70
C GLU A 147 -4.17 -7.27 -14.08
N PRO A 148 -3.88 -7.97 -15.18
CA PRO A 148 -4.30 -7.53 -16.50
C PRO A 148 -5.81 -7.69 -16.67
N ALA A 149 -6.40 -6.87 -17.53
CA ALA A 149 -7.77 -7.07 -17.99
C ALA A 149 -7.90 -8.46 -18.63
N LEU A 150 -8.90 -9.22 -18.21
CA LEU A 150 -9.07 -10.61 -18.62
C LEU A 150 -9.82 -10.71 -19.95
N THR A 151 -9.54 -11.72 -20.75
CA THR A 151 -10.37 -11.99 -21.93
C THR A 151 -11.71 -12.61 -21.53
N ASP A 152 -12.73 -12.50 -22.38
CA ASP A 152 -14.03 -13.17 -22.15
C ASP A 152 -13.87 -14.68 -21.86
N GLU A 153 -12.90 -15.33 -22.52
CA GLU A 153 -12.58 -16.75 -22.30
C GLU A 153 -11.99 -17.00 -20.92
N GLN A 154 -11.10 -16.12 -20.44
CA GLN A 154 -10.51 -16.21 -19.10
C GLN A 154 -11.53 -15.89 -17.99
N LEU A 155 -12.38 -14.88 -18.20
CA LEU A 155 -13.49 -14.58 -17.29
C LEU A 155 -14.44 -15.79 -17.18
N GLN A 156 -14.80 -16.38 -18.32
CA GLN A 156 -15.63 -17.58 -18.32
C GLN A 156 -14.94 -18.76 -17.61
N ALA A 157 -13.64 -18.96 -17.79
CA ALA A 157 -12.90 -20.03 -17.13
C ALA A 157 -12.92 -19.86 -15.59
N LEU A 158 -12.72 -18.64 -15.09
CA LEU A 158 -12.80 -18.34 -13.65
C LEU A 158 -14.21 -18.58 -13.09
N GLU A 159 -15.25 -18.20 -13.83
CA GLU A 159 -16.64 -18.49 -13.43
C GLU A 159 -16.90 -20.00 -13.34
N GLU A 160 -16.29 -20.81 -14.20
CA GLU A 160 -16.47 -22.27 -14.19
C GLU A 160 -15.71 -22.95 -13.04
N GLU A 161 -14.52 -22.47 -12.67
CA GLU A 161 -13.75 -23.00 -11.54
C GLU A 161 -14.42 -22.76 -10.17
N ASP A 162 -15.06 -21.60 -9.98
CA ASP A 162 -15.70 -21.23 -8.72
C ASP A 162 -16.95 -22.07 -8.39
N PHE A 163 -17.53 -22.77 -9.38
CA PHE A 163 -18.71 -23.62 -9.22
C PHE A 163 -18.41 -25.07 -8.80
N GLU A 164 -17.15 -25.50 -8.79
CA GLU A 164 -16.78 -26.89 -8.49
C GLU A 164 -16.54 -27.19 -6.99
N PHE A 165 -16.68 -26.19 -6.10
CA PHE A 165 -16.45 -26.32 -4.64
C PHE A 165 -17.73 -26.39 -3.78
#